data_AF-A0A8G1VN55-F1
#
_entry.id   AF-A0A8G1VN55-F1
#
_cell.length_a   1.000
_cell.length_b   1.000
_cell.length_c   1.000
_cell.angle_alpha   90.00
_cell.angle_beta   90.00
_cell.angle_gamma   90.00
#
_symmetry.space_group_name_H-M   'P 1'
#
loop_
_entity.id
_entity.type
_entity.pdbx_description
1 polymer ?
#
loop_
_entity_poly.entity_id
_entity_poly.type
_entity_poly.pdbx_seq_one_letter_code
_entity_poly.pdbx_strand_id
1 'polypeptide(L)'
;MVEDFQALSDLAASYSVGVAYEAVAWGTYIDTWEDSPRTVQDVTRENFGLCLEPFHVAARVWGDNTVEIGVREDADLALRQSLHRLVETCPLDKIYYVQLSDGDKSVPSLQPGHHFYQEDFPPALSWSRNMRPFPLRRI
;
A
#
# COMPACT_ATOMS: atom_id res chain seq x y z
N MET A 1 7.53 -17.43 -1.49
CA MET A 1 6.44 -16.43 -1.36
C MET A 1 5.07 -17.08 -1.49
N VAL A 2 4.66 -17.58 -2.67
CA VAL A 2 3.33 -18.22 -2.82
C VAL A 2 3.17 -19.43 -1.91
N GLU A 3 4.15 -20.34 -1.89
CA GLU A 3 4.15 -21.52 -1.00
C GLU A 3 4.07 -21.13 0.49
N ASP A 4 4.77 -20.07 0.90
CA ASP A 4 4.72 -19.56 2.28
C ASP A 4 3.33 -19.02 2.63
N PHE A 5 2.69 -18.30 1.70
CA PHE A 5 1.32 -17.82 1.88
C PHE A 5 0.30 -18.95 1.88
N GLN A 6 0.51 -20.00 1.10
CA GLN A 6 -0.32 -21.20 1.15
C GLN A 6 -0.20 -21.87 2.53
N ALA A 7 1.02 -22.09 3.01
CA ALA A 7 1.25 -22.65 4.34
C ALA A 7 0.65 -21.78 5.46
N LEU A 8 0.77 -20.44 5.37
CA LEU A 8 0.14 -19.51 6.29
C LEU A 8 -1.39 -19.60 6.24
N SER A 9 -1.96 -19.68 5.05
CA SER A 9 -3.41 -19.78 4.85
C SER A 9 -3.97 -21.10 5.42
N ASP A 10 -3.28 -22.20 5.18
CA ASP A 10 -3.64 -23.53 5.70
C ASP A 10 -3.58 -23.55 7.23
N LEU A 11 -2.55 -22.92 7.83
CA LEU A 11 -2.45 -22.74 9.27
C LEU A 11 -3.58 -21.85 9.81
N ALA A 12 -3.83 -20.70 9.19
CA ALA A 12 -4.88 -19.76 9.60
C ALA A 12 -6.28 -20.40 9.53
N ALA A 13 -6.52 -21.26 8.54
CA ALA A 13 -7.77 -22.00 8.40
C ALA A 13 -8.05 -22.90 9.61
N SER A 14 -7.02 -23.50 10.22
CA SER A 14 -7.16 -24.30 11.46
C SER A 14 -7.67 -23.48 12.66
N TYR A 15 -7.56 -22.16 12.59
CA TYR A 15 -8.09 -21.20 13.57
C TYR A 15 -9.35 -20.48 13.08
N SER A 16 -9.92 -20.85 11.92
CA SER A 16 -11.01 -20.11 11.26
C SER A 16 -10.66 -18.64 10.98
N VAL A 17 -9.39 -18.35 10.68
CA VAL A 17 -8.88 -17.02 10.39
C VAL A 17 -8.60 -16.86 8.89
N GLY A 18 -8.96 -15.68 8.36
CA GLY A 18 -8.58 -15.25 7.01
C GLY A 18 -7.28 -14.46 7.02
N VAL A 19 -6.55 -14.50 5.91
CA VAL A 19 -5.30 -13.78 5.70
C VAL A 19 -5.55 -12.69 4.64
N ALA A 20 -5.22 -11.44 4.98
CA ALA A 20 -5.33 -10.32 4.06
C ALA A 20 -3.92 -9.84 3.64
N TYR A 21 -3.61 -9.94 2.35
CA TYR A 21 -2.35 -9.49 1.78
C TYR A 21 -2.40 -8.00 1.45
N GLU A 22 -1.43 -7.24 1.97
CA GLU A 22 -1.26 -5.81 1.69
C GLU A 22 -0.07 -5.57 0.76
N ALA A 23 -0.35 -5.02 -0.43
CA ALA A 23 0.69 -4.54 -1.32
C ALA A 23 1.18 -3.15 -0.85
N VAL A 24 2.18 -3.17 0.03
CA VAL A 24 2.78 -1.94 0.55
C VAL A 24 3.59 -1.21 -0.53
N ALA A 25 3.60 0.12 -0.52
CA ALA A 25 4.18 0.97 -1.58
C ALA A 25 5.72 0.83 -1.80
N TRP A 26 6.38 0.01 -0.98
CA TRP A 26 7.81 -0.32 -1.04
C TRP A 26 8.05 -1.83 -1.16
N GLY A 27 7.02 -2.60 -1.52
CA GLY A 27 7.16 -4.05 -1.72
C GLY A 27 8.19 -4.38 -2.78
N THR A 28 8.97 -5.43 -2.55
CA THR A 28 10.06 -5.82 -3.49
C THR A 28 9.53 -6.45 -4.78
N TYR A 29 8.43 -7.20 -4.71
CA TYR A 29 7.85 -7.93 -5.84
C TYR A 29 6.53 -7.35 -6.32
N ILE A 30 5.70 -6.89 -5.39
CA ILE A 30 4.39 -6.28 -5.65
C ILE A 30 4.31 -5.05 -4.74
N ASP A 31 4.13 -3.88 -5.35
CA ASP A 31 4.03 -2.60 -4.64
C ASP A 31 2.83 -1.75 -5.10
N THR A 32 1.94 -2.34 -5.90
CA THR A 32 0.70 -1.73 -6.39
C THR A 32 -0.50 -2.57 -5.99
N TRP A 33 -1.66 -1.93 -5.82
CA TRP A 33 -2.89 -2.69 -5.66
C TRP A 33 -3.26 -3.39 -6.97
N GLU A 34 -2.91 -2.84 -8.13
CA GLU A 34 -3.24 -3.42 -9.45
C GLU A 34 -2.68 -4.83 -9.63
N ASP A 35 -1.47 -5.09 -9.13
CA ASP A 35 -0.83 -6.41 -9.25
C ASP A 35 -1.11 -7.32 -8.05
N SER A 36 -1.64 -6.81 -6.94
CA SER A 36 -1.93 -7.60 -5.74
C SER A 36 -2.98 -8.71 -5.94
N PRO A 37 -4.02 -8.57 -6.79
CA PRO A 37 -4.94 -9.67 -7.11
C PRO A 37 -4.25 -10.90 -7.69
N ARG A 38 -3.11 -10.74 -8.39
CA ARG A 38 -2.35 -11.89 -8.92
C ARG A 38 -1.83 -12.78 -7.81
N THR A 39 -1.38 -12.18 -6.69
CA THR A 39 -0.92 -12.95 -5.52
C THR A 39 -2.07 -13.78 -4.93
N VAL A 40 -3.27 -13.21 -4.84
CA VAL A 40 -4.45 -13.97 -4.38
C VAL A 40 -4.79 -15.12 -5.33
N GLN A 41 -4.72 -14.87 -6.64
CA GLN A 41 -4.94 -15.90 -7.66
C GLN A 41 -3.91 -17.03 -7.55
N ASP A 42 -2.62 -16.71 -7.40
CA ASP A 42 -1.55 -17.71 -7.31
C ASP A 42 -1.60 -18.51 -6.01
N VAL A 43 -1.94 -17.86 -4.89
CA VAL A 43 -2.07 -18.52 -3.58
C VAL A 43 -3.20 -19.55 -3.57
N THR A 44 -4.27 -19.36 -4.35
CA THR A 44 -5.34 -20.35 -4.55
C THR A 44 -5.94 -20.90 -3.23
N ARG A 45 -6.11 -20.07 -2.19
CA ARG A 45 -6.78 -20.46 -0.92
C ARG A 45 -7.99 -19.58 -0.67
N GLU A 46 -9.10 -20.19 -0.26
CA GLU A 46 -10.37 -19.49 -0.11
C GLU A 46 -10.37 -18.47 1.02
N ASN A 47 -9.52 -18.66 2.04
CA ASN A 47 -9.33 -17.75 3.19
C ASN A 47 -8.16 -16.77 3.00
N PHE A 48 -7.71 -16.55 1.77
CA PHE A 48 -6.67 -15.58 1.43
C PHE A 48 -7.26 -14.48 0.54
N GLY A 49 -7.10 -13.23 0.95
CA GLY A 49 -7.66 -12.05 0.29
C GLY A 49 -6.72 -10.85 0.34
N LEU A 50 -7.27 -9.67 0.11
CA LEU A 50 -6.59 -8.39 -0.01
C LEU A 50 -6.87 -7.49 1.19
N CYS A 51 -5.83 -6.78 1.61
CA CYS A 51 -5.93 -5.55 2.39
C CYS A 51 -5.66 -4.38 1.45
N LEU A 52 -6.61 -3.45 1.35
CA LEU A 52 -6.43 -2.21 0.59
C LEU A 52 -6.19 -1.05 1.53
N GLU A 53 -5.13 -0.30 1.26
CA GLU A 53 -4.77 0.89 2.03
C GLU A 53 -4.59 2.11 1.10
N PRO A 54 -5.35 3.20 1.29
CA PRO A 54 -5.27 4.39 0.45
C PRO A 54 -3.89 5.04 0.40
N PHE A 55 -3.15 5.03 1.52
CA PHE A 55 -1.81 5.60 1.54
C PHE A 55 -0.85 4.86 0.62
N HIS A 56 -0.90 3.52 0.57
CA HIS A 56 -0.04 2.78 -0.34
C HIS A 56 -0.36 3.10 -1.79
N VAL A 57 -1.64 3.21 -2.15
CA VAL A 57 -2.04 3.66 -3.50
C VAL A 57 -1.51 5.07 -3.76
N ALA A 58 -1.77 6.03 -2.86
CA ALA A 58 -1.37 7.42 -3.02
C ALA A 58 0.15 7.59 -3.09
N ALA A 59 0.93 6.90 -2.26
CA ALA A 59 2.40 6.96 -2.26
C ALA A 59 3.01 6.48 -3.59
N ARG A 60 2.30 5.62 -4.33
CA ARG A 60 2.72 5.14 -5.65
C ARG A 60 2.34 6.08 -6.78
N VAL A 61 1.12 6.63 -6.78
CA VAL A 61 0.59 7.34 -7.96
C VAL A 61 0.29 8.82 -7.76
N TRP A 62 0.30 9.33 -6.53
CA TRP A 62 -0.10 10.70 -6.22
C TRP A 62 0.93 11.48 -5.41
N GLY A 63 1.26 11.01 -4.21
CA GLY A 63 2.19 11.67 -3.29
C GLY A 63 3.65 11.34 -3.56
N ASP A 64 4.53 12.29 -3.28
CA ASP A 64 5.98 12.08 -3.30
C ASP A 64 6.64 12.94 -2.21
N ASN A 65 7.12 12.28 -1.16
CA ASN A 65 7.75 12.96 -0.03
C ASN A 65 9.18 13.42 -0.31
N THR A 66 9.77 13.09 -1.47
CA THR A 66 11.13 13.49 -1.84
C THR A 66 11.18 14.83 -2.57
N VAL A 67 10.03 15.36 -3.00
CA VAL A 67 9.93 16.64 -3.70
C VAL A 67 9.21 17.69 -2.85
N GLU A 68 9.60 18.96 -2.98
CA GLU A 68 9.09 20.06 -2.16
C GLU A 68 7.57 20.29 -2.32
N ILE A 69 7.04 20.06 -3.53
CA ILE A 69 5.60 20.20 -3.79
C ILE A 69 4.79 19.11 -3.09
N GLY A 70 5.39 17.95 -2.79
CA GLY A 70 4.78 16.82 -2.08
C GLY A 70 3.92 15.89 -2.93
N VAL A 71 3.79 16.18 -4.23
CA VAL A 71 2.95 15.45 -5.19
C VAL A 71 3.72 15.18 -6.48
N ARG A 72 3.37 14.10 -7.17
CA ARG A 72 3.92 13.72 -8.47
C ARG A 72 3.35 14.60 -9.59
N GLU A 73 4.02 14.60 -10.73
CA GLU A 73 3.46 15.16 -11.97
C GLU A 73 2.22 14.36 -12.39
N ASP A 74 1.18 15.04 -12.88
CA ASP A 74 -0.10 14.46 -13.28
C ASP A 74 -0.80 13.59 -12.21
N ALA A 75 -0.45 13.77 -10.94
CA ALA A 75 -0.89 12.96 -9.80
C ALA A 75 -2.42 12.74 -9.75
N ASP A 76 -3.20 13.79 -9.96
CA ASP A 76 -4.66 13.71 -9.95
C ASP A 76 -5.22 12.81 -11.07
N LEU A 77 -4.63 12.88 -12.27
CA LEU A 77 -5.04 12.03 -13.39
C LEU A 77 -4.65 10.58 -13.11
N ALA A 78 -3.41 10.35 -12.65
CA ALA A 78 -2.91 9.02 -12.33
C ALA A 78 -3.73 8.33 -11.23
N LEU A 79 -4.06 9.05 -10.15
CA LEU A 79 -4.93 8.54 -9.08
C LEU A 79 -6.33 8.23 -9.60
N ARG A 80 -6.95 9.14 -10.37
CA ARG A 80 -8.28 8.89 -10.96
C ARG A 80 -8.29 7.64 -11.84
N GLN A 81 -7.28 7.46 -12.69
CA GLN A 81 -7.16 6.27 -13.54
C GLN A 81 -6.95 4.99 -12.73
N SER A 82 -6.14 5.04 -11.66
CA SER A 82 -5.93 3.91 -10.76
C SER A 82 -7.23 3.51 -10.05
N LEU A 83 -7.96 4.48 -9.49
CA LEU A 83 -9.25 4.22 -8.85
C LEU A 83 -10.32 3.71 -9.83
N HIS A 84 -10.30 4.19 -11.08
CA HIS A 84 -11.19 3.66 -12.13
C HIS A 84 -10.92 2.17 -12.38
N ARG A 85 -9.65 1.79 -12.54
CA ARG A 85 -9.27 0.37 -12.66
C ARG A 85 -9.67 -0.44 -11.43
N LEU A 86 -9.56 0.12 -10.23
CA LEU A 86 -9.96 -0.56 -9.00
C LEU A 86 -11.43 -0.96 -9.04
N VAL A 87 -12.30 -0.03 -9.46
CA VAL A 87 -13.73 -0.30 -9.61
C VAL A 87 -14.01 -1.33 -10.72
N GLU A 88 -13.25 -1.29 -11.82
CA GLU A 88 -13.47 -2.17 -12.97
C GLU A 88 -12.95 -3.60 -12.78
N THR A 89 -11.80 -3.77 -12.12
CA THR A 89 -11.02 -5.01 -12.21
C THR A 89 -10.73 -5.67 -10.87
N CYS A 90 -10.89 -4.96 -9.75
CA CYS A 90 -10.60 -5.55 -8.45
C CYS A 90 -11.64 -6.63 -8.10
N PRO A 91 -11.23 -7.87 -7.75
CA PRO A 91 -12.16 -8.90 -7.29
C PRO A 91 -12.69 -8.52 -5.89
N LEU A 92 -13.85 -7.86 -5.84
CA LEU A 92 -14.39 -7.27 -4.61
C LEU A 92 -14.68 -8.31 -3.52
N ASP A 93 -14.99 -9.55 -3.89
CA ASP A 93 -15.17 -10.68 -2.96
C ASP A 93 -13.86 -11.10 -2.26
N LYS A 94 -12.72 -10.64 -2.78
CA LYS A 94 -11.39 -10.88 -2.19
C LYS A 94 -10.91 -9.73 -1.33
N ILE A 95 -11.63 -8.61 -1.22
CA ILE A 95 -11.26 -7.53 -0.29
C ILE A 95 -11.74 -7.90 1.11
N TYR A 96 -10.81 -8.27 1.98
CA TYR A 96 -11.12 -8.67 3.36
C TYR A 96 -11.02 -7.51 4.33
N TYR A 97 -10.11 -6.57 4.03
CA TYR A 97 -9.83 -5.47 4.92
C TYR A 97 -9.54 -4.20 4.13
N VAL A 98 -9.99 -3.07 4.66
CA VAL A 98 -9.62 -1.74 4.18
C VAL A 98 -9.04 -0.97 5.35
N GLN A 99 -7.75 -0.66 5.27
CA GLN A 99 -7.05 0.10 6.29
C GLN A 99 -7.02 1.58 5.89
N LEU A 100 -7.80 2.41 6.57
CA LEU A 100 -7.86 3.83 6.29
C LEU A 100 -6.68 4.56 6.93
N SER A 101 -5.87 5.21 6.10
CA SER A 101 -4.68 5.92 6.52
C SER A 101 -4.24 6.94 5.45
N ASP A 102 -3.41 7.91 5.84
CA ASP A 102 -2.97 9.02 4.98
C ASP A 102 -1.50 9.40 5.25
N GLY A 103 -0.89 10.30 4.49
CA GLY A 103 0.50 10.75 4.65
C GLY A 103 0.61 12.26 4.83
N ASP A 104 1.35 12.70 5.86
CA ASP A 104 1.67 14.12 6.02
C ASP A 104 2.64 14.57 4.91
N LYS A 105 2.44 15.78 4.38
CA LYS A 105 3.42 16.40 3.48
C LYS A 105 4.75 16.59 4.22
N SER A 106 5.83 16.06 3.65
CA SER A 106 7.18 16.26 4.17
C SER A 106 7.67 17.68 3.90
N VAL A 107 7.86 18.47 4.96
CA VAL A 107 8.48 19.80 4.89
C VAL A 107 9.56 19.91 5.98
N PRO A 108 10.87 19.96 5.63
CA PRO A 108 11.42 19.90 4.27
C PRO A 108 11.19 18.52 3.60
N SER A 109 11.40 18.42 2.29
CA SER A 109 11.29 17.15 1.56
C SER A 109 12.32 16.12 2.08
N LEU A 110 11.98 14.84 1.99
CA LEU A 110 12.81 13.73 2.42
C LEU A 110 14.02 13.57 1.49
N GLN A 111 15.15 14.17 1.89
CA GLN A 111 16.42 14.23 1.17
C GLN A 111 17.59 14.01 2.14
N PRO A 112 18.83 13.75 1.67
CA PRO A 112 20.00 13.67 2.54
C PRO A 112 20.09 14.87 3.49
N GLY A 113 20.21 14.58 4.79
CA GLY A 113 20.19 15.60 5.86
C GLY A 113 18.83 15.79 6.55
N HIS A 114 17.73 15.25 5.99
CA HIS A 114 16.45 15.19 6.68
C HIS A 114 16.51 14.17 7.85
N HIS A 115 15.89 14.48 9.00
CA HIS A 115 15.97 13.66 10.22
C HIS A 115 15.53 12.20 10.00
N PHE A 116 14.50 11.96 9.20
CA PHE A 116 13.99 10.63 8.84
C PHE A 116 14.62 10.03 7.55
N TYR A 117 15.60 10.69 6.94
CA TYR A 117 16.25 10.15 5.74
C TYR A 117 17.13 8.95 6.09
N GLN A 118 17.02 7.89 5.30
CA GLN A 118 17.87 6.71 5.37
C GLN A 118 18.18 6.29 3.94
N GLU A 119 19.47 6.22 3.59
CA GLU A 119 19.93 5.99 2.21
C GLU A 119 19.46 4.63 1.66
N ASP A 120 19.47 3.59 2.50
CA ASP A 120 19.10 2.23 2.10
C ASP A 120 17.58 1.97 2.11
N PHE A 121 16.75 2.94 2.52
CA PHE A 121 15.31 2.74 2.64
C PHE A 121 14.54 3.42 1.52
N PRO A 122 13.53 2.74 0.94
CA PRO A 122 12.60 3.39 0.03
C PRO A 122 11.94 4.61 0.72
N PRO A 123 11.86 5.78 0.05
CA PRO A 123 11.28 6.98 0.64
C PRO A 123 9.87 6.80 1.23
N ALA A 124 9.04 5.99 0.56
CA ALA A 124 7.68 5.66 1.02
C ALA A 124 7.67 4.86 2.34
N LEU A 125 8.69 4.04 2.62
CA LEU A 125 8.81 3.33 3.90
C LEU A 125 9.12 4.31 5.03
N SER A 126 10.06 5.24 4.81
CA SER A 126 10.37 6.30 5.77
C SER A 126 9.16 7.21 6.00
N TRP A 127 8.38 7.51 4.95
CA TRP A 127 7.11 8.23 5.05
C TRP A 127 6.12 7.49 5.95
N SER A 128 5.87 6.22 5.65
CA SER A 128 4.90 5.39 6.36
C SER A 128 5.21 5.25 7.85
N ARG A 129 6.47 5.27 8.24
CA ARG A 129 6.90 5.06 9.63
C ARG A 129 6.87 6.33 10.47
N ASN A 130 7.09 7.49 9.87
CA ASN A 130 7.42 8.71 10.62
C ASN A 130 6.48 9.89 10.35
N MET A 131 5.67 9.82 9.30
CA MET A 131 4.95 10.97 8.74
C MET A 131 3.50 10.58 8.41
N ARG A 132 2.85 9.92 9.37
CA ARG A 132 1.43 9.53 9.31
C ARG A 132 0.63 10.46 10.23
N PRO A 133 -0.46 11.09 9.75
CA PRO A 133 -1.30 11.90 10.60
C PRO A 133 -2.06 11.02 11.60
N PHE A 134 -2.34 11.58 12.77
CA PHE A 134 -3.31 10.97 13.69
C PHE A 134 -4.72 11.02 13.08
N PRO A 135 -5.57 10.01 13.37
CA PRO A 135 -6.97 10.06 12.97
C PRO A 135 -7.63 11.37 13.37
N LEU A 136 -8.35 11.99 12.43
CA LEU A 136 -9.08 13.25 12.61
C LEU A 136 -8.21 14.50 12.91
N ARG A 137 -6.89 14.43 12.70
CA ARG A 137 -6.03 15.62 12.76
C ARG A 137 -6.51 16.64 11.73
N ARG A 138 -6.74 17.87 12.18
CA ARG A 138 -7.01 19.00 11.28
C ARG A 138 -5.68 19.51 10.72
N ILE A 139 -5.65 19.70 9.41
CA ILE A 139 -4.53 20.22 8.63
C ILE A 139 -4.81 21.68 8.31
#